data_AF-A0A8T1NMS3-F1
#
_entry.id   AF-A0A8T1NMS3-F1
#
_cell.length_a   1.000
_cell.length_b   1.000
_cell.length_c   1.000
_cell.angle_alpha   90.00
_cell.angle_beta   90.00
_cell.angle_gamma   90.00
#
_symmetry.space_group_name_H-M   'P 1'
#
loop_
_entity.id
_entity.type
_entity.pdbx_description
1 polymer ?
#
loop_
_entity_poly.entity_id
_entity_poly.type
_entity_poly.pdbx_seq_one_letter_code
_entity_poly.pdbx_strand_id
1 'polypeptide(L)'
;MKYPGQFSFHVAKRNNKPYQRQAASIPLISLPLSLSLTLQMDMISENENECDVTNLPVVSKKLPKQHFKVCFCFKRIFKHRIYEPPEDIKKLFERYSENGTMTVEHLQRFLIEVQEESNASKDSAQAIFNSLKHLNVFPRKGLSFEAFYRYLLSDRNSAIRRVVHQDMQAPLAHYFIFTSHNSYLTGNQLSSDCSEVPIIAALKKGVKVIELDLWPNDREDGVEVRHGGTLTRPVELIKCLKAIKDNAFSVSDYPVVITFEDHLTPDLQSIVAQMVTKTFGELLYRSESHLKEFPSPESLKKKILISTKPPKELHEASSSAKDETWNVNGEHEEVASHDRDDPTGEENAVPQYKNLIAIHAGKPKGGKDIWAIDPNKVRRLSLSEQELEDAVYTRGTDIVRFTQKNLLRVYPKGLRFDSSNYDPMLGWMHGAQMVAFNMQGYGKYLWIMQGMFRANGGCGYVKKPDFLLEVTPSDEVFDPANNIPPIQKILKVKVYLGEGWHSDFRHTHFDRFSPPDFFVRVGIDGVPDDKVMEQTKAIEDEWLPVWNEEFEFKLRVPELAILRIEILEYDTSGKHDFGGQTCLPVSELRTAPSSFRAIFTSFHKIGYALGSHHRRRFTKC
;
A
#
# COMPACT_ATOMS: atom_id res chain seq x y z
N MET A 1 -55.82 16.67 47.40
CA MET A 1 -56.98 15.86 47.84
C MET A 1 -57.93 15.67 46.67
N LYS A 2 -58.24 14.39 46.37
CA LYS A 2 -59.41 13.84 45.66
C LYS A 2 -59.77 14.35 44.24
N TYR A 3 -59.81 13.36 43.34
CA TYR A 3 -60.49 13.31 42.03
C TYR A 3 -61.86 13.99 41.97
N PRO A 4 -62.33 14.22 40.73
CA PRO A 4 -63.66 13.76 40.36
C PRO A 4 -63.63 12.84 39.11
N GLY A 5 -64.30 11.67 39.23
CA GLY A 5 -65.05 11.06 38.12
C GLY A 5 -66.31 11.89 37.86
N GLN A 6 -67.06 11.77 36.77
CA GLN A 6 -67.54 10.62 36.00
C GLN A 6 -67.92 11.13 34.61
N PHE A 7 -68.01 10.26 33.60
CA PHE A 7 -69.27 10.12 32.82
C PHE A 7 -69.29 8.77 32.10
N SER A 8 -70.48 8.16 32.15
CA SER A 8 -70.80 6.78 31.79
C SER A 8 -71.06 6.56 30.30
N PHE A 9 -70.95 5.27 29.95
CA PHE A 9 -71.11 4.58 28.69
C PHE A 9 -72.47 4.73 27.98
N HIS A 10 -72.43 4.72 26.64
CA HIS A 10 -73.44 4.05 25.79
C HIS A 10 -72.77 3.28 24.64
N VAL A 11 -73.41 2.16 24.31
CA VAL A 11 -72.91 0.99 23.59
C VAL A 11 -73.07 1.11 22.07
N ALA A 12 -72.07 0.66 21.29
CA ALA A 12 -72.30 0.12 19.95
C ALA A 12 -71.27 -0.98 19.63
N LYS A 13 -71.79 -2.17 19.29
CA LYS A 13 -71.03 -3.36 18.88
C LYS A 13 -70.63 -3.30 17.40
N ARG A 14 -69.55 -4.04 17.09
CA ARG A 14 -69.09 -4.64 15.81
C ARG A 14 -68.13 -3.81 14.94
N ASN A 15 -66.87 -4.25 14.89
CA ASN A 15 -66.42 -5.13 13.80
C ASN A 15 -65.00 -5.68 14.06
N ASN A 16 -64.86 -7.01 13.92
CA ASN A 16 -63.60 -7.75 13.96
C ASN A 16 -62.75 -7.43 12.71
N LYS A 17 -61.51 -6.96 12.92
CA LYS A 17 -60.39 -7.15 11.98
C LYS A 17 -59.14 -7.52 12.79
N PRO A 18 -58.35 -8.53 12.38
CA PRO A 18 -57.16 -8.93 13.12
C PRO A 18 -56.05 -7.88 12.93
N TYR A 19 -55.54 -7.36 14.04
CA TYR A 19 -54.31 -6.57 14.07
C TYR A 19 -53.13 -7.49 13.72
N GLN A 20 -52.55 -7.33 12.53
CA GLN A 20 -51.19 -7.78 12.26
C GLN A 20 -50.25 -6.97 13.15
N ARG A 21 -49.52 -7.66 14.05
CA ARG A 21 -48.37 -7.07 14.73
C ARG A 21 -47.30 -6.77 13.68
N GLN A 22 -47.15 -5.50 13.30
CA GLN A 22 -45.88 -5.01 12.77
C GLN A 22 -44.86 -5.13 13.89
N ALA A 23 -43.98 -6.13 13.80
CA ALA A 23 -42.73 -6.11 14.52
C ALA A 23 -41.90 -4.97 13.92
N ALA A 24 -41.95 -3.79 14.54
CA ALA A 24 -40.98 -2.74 14.28
C ALA A 24 -39.62 -3.28 14.73
N SER A 25 -38.78 -3.65 13.76
CA SER A 25 -37.35 -3.89 13.98
C SER A 25 -36.73 -2.56 14.42
N ILE A 26 -36.53 -2.41 15.72
CA ILE A 26 -35.65 -1.38 16.28
C ILE A 26 -34.27 -1.65 15.67
N PRO A 27 -33.63 -0.71 14.97
CA PRO A 27 -32.26 -0.90 14.53
C PRO A 27 -31.41 -1.04 15.79
N LEU A 28 -30.79 -2.21 15.96
CA LEU A 28 -29.71 -2.39 16.90
C LEU A 28 -28.64 -1.36 16.53
N ILE A 29 -28.52 -0.29 17.33
CA ILE A 29 -27.38 0.61 17.26
C ILE A 29 -26.18 -0.24 17.69
N SER A 30 -25.50 -0.81 16.70
CA SER A 30 -24.22 -1.48 16.90
C SER A 30 -23.26 -0.44 17.49
N LEU A 31 -22.84 -0.64 18.74
CA LEU A 31 -21.76 0.16 19.30
C LEU A 31 -20.51 -0.06 18.43
N PRO A 32 -19.73 1.00 18.14
CA PRO A 32 -18.53 0.86 17.33
C PRO A 32 -17.55 -0.09 18.01
N LEU A 33 -16.93 -0.96 17.22
CA LEU A 33 -15.91 -1.89 17.71
C LEU A 33 -14.70 -1.07 18.21
N SER A 34 -14.30 -1.26 19.47
CA SER A 34 -13.08 -0.67 20.02
C SER A 34 -11.89 -1.61 19.77
N LEU A 35 -10.81 -1.06 19.25
CA LEU A 35 -9.55 -1.75 18.96
C LEU A 35 -8.42 -1.07 19.73
N SER A 36 -7.56 -1.80 20.43
CA SER A 36 -6.39 -1.25 21.13
C SER A 36 -5.09 -1.82 20.56
N LEU A 37 -4.12 -0.94 20.32
CA LEU A 37 -2.80 -1.25 19.79
C LEU A 37 -1.72 -0.63 20.69
N THR A 38 -0.83 -1.42 21.26
CA THR A 38 0.36 -0.88 21.95
C THR A 38 1.56 -1.02 21.02
N LEU A 39 2.09 0.12 20.58
CA LEU A 39 3.25 0.19 19.72
C LEU A 39 4.52 0.22 20.56
N GLN A 40 5.36 -0.79 20.35
CA GLN A 40 6.76 -0.69 20.69
C GLN A 40 7.56 -0.68 19.38
N MET A 41 8.38 0.34 19.23
CA MET A 41 9.03 0.68 17.97
C MET A 41 10.46 0.15 17.95
N ASP A 42 10.83 -0.53 16.86
CA ASP A 42 12.20 -0.99 16.63
C ASP A 42 12.66 -0.60 15.22
N MET A 43 13.89 -0.10 15.11
CA MET A 43 14.51 0.26 13.83
C MET A 43 15.26 -0.94 13.27
N ILE A 44 14.94 -1.36 12.04
CA ILE A 44 15.60 -2.48 11.36
C ILE A 44 16.12 -2.02 10.00
N SER A 45 17.32 -2.48 9.62
CA SER A 45 17.95 -2.22 8.32
C SER A 45 17.32 -3.05 7.19
N GLU A 46 17.06 -2.46 6.00
CA GLU A 46 16.47 -3.16 4.83
C GLU A 46 17.36 -4.25 4.20
N ASN A 47 18.64 -4.35 4.57
CA ASN A 47 19.62 -5.19 3.87
C ASN A 47 20.00 -6.49 4.57
N GLU A 48 19.25 -6.94 5.57
CA GLU A 48 19.60 -8.15 6.31
C GLU A 48 18.49 -9.21 6.19
N ASN A 49 18.64 -10.07 5.18
CA ASN A 49 18.14 -11.43 5.29
C ASN A 49 18.84 -12.06 6.49
N GLU A 50 18.06 -12.42 7.51
CA GLU A 50 18.47 -13.32 8.59
C GLU A 50 19.73 -12.83 9.35
N CYS A 51 19.62 -11.74 10.12
CA CYS A 51 20.67 -11.36 11.05
C CYS A 51 20.35 -11.77 12.50
N ASP A 52 21.26 -12.60 13.01
CA ASP A 52 21.48 -12.96 14.40
C ASP A 52 21.29 -11.76 15.35
N VAL A 53 20.22 -11.78 16.13
CA VAL A 53 19.96 -10.84 17.25
C VAL A 53 20.82 -11.22 18.48
N THR A 54 22.04 -11.74 18.27
CA THR A 54 22.81 -12.42 19.33
C THR A 54 23.48 -11.49 20.34
N ASN A 55 23.41 -10.17 20.19
CA ASN A 55 24.14 -9.25 21.07
C ASN A 55 23.28 -8.11 21.63
N LEU A 56 22.28 -8.45 22.44
CA LEU A 56 21.92 -7.56 23.55
C LEU A 56 22.96 -7.74 24.65
N PRO A 57 23.62 -6.67 25.14
CA PRO A 57 24.68 -6.79 26.12
C PRO A 57 24.11 -7.39 27.42
N VAL A 58 24.75 -8.47 27.87
CA VAL A 58 24.63 -9.00 29.22
C VAL A 58 24.70 -7.84 30.21
N VAL A 59 23.73 -7.78 31.13
CA VAL A 59 23.55 -6.77 32.17
C VAL A 59 24.90 -6.39 32.82
N SER A 60 25.53 -5.35 32.27
CA SER A 60 26.65 -4.66 32.88
C SER A 60 26.08 -3.70 33.90
N LYS A 61 26.45 -3.85 35.17
CA LYS A 61 26.04 -2.96 36.28
C LYS A 61 26.57 -1.52 36.16
N LYS A 62 27.17 -1.12 35.04
CA LYS A 62 27.55 0.27 34.71
C LYS A 62 26.93 0.70 33.38
N LEU A 63 26.04 1.69 33.45
CA LEU A 63 25.48 2.38 32.28
C LEU A 63 26.62 2.96 31.43
N PRO A 64 26.72 2.64 30.12
CA PRO A 64 27.73 3.24 29.26
C PRO A 64 27.50 4.76 29.17
N LYS A 65 28.57 5.53 29.36
CA LYS A 65 28.53 6.99 29.25
C LYS A 65 28.81 7.40 27.81
N GLN A 66 27.93 8.21 27.22
CA GLN A 66 28.19 8.84 25.93
C GLN A 66 28.82 10.20 26.14
N HIS A 67 29.83 10.52 25.33
CA HIS A 67 30.61 11.74 25.44
C HIS A 67 30.43 12.58 24.18
N PHE A 68 29.83 13.76 24.34
CA PHE A 68 29.63 14.71 23.26
C PHE A 68 30.58 15.88 23.42
N LYS A 69 31.31 16.22 22.36
CA LYS A 69 32.33 17.28 22.41
C LYS A 69 31.68 18.62 22.09
N VAL A 70 31.63 19.52 23.07
CA VAL A 70 31.07 20.86 22.94
C VAL A 70 32.24 21.85 22.97
N CYS A 71 32.59 22.42 21.82
CA CYS A 71 33.79 23.25 21.66
C CYS A 71 35.11 22.51 22.03
N PHE A 72 36.26 23.18 21.92
CA PHE A 72 37.59 22.56 22.02
C PHE A 72 37.88 21.89 23.38
N CYS A 73 37.22 22.33 24.46
CA CYS A 73 37.57 21.94 25.83
C CYS A 73 36.41 21.34 26.65
N PHE A 74 35.15 21.46 26.24
CA PHE A 74 34.01 20.99 27.04
C PHE A 74 33.45 19.67 26.51
N LYS A 75 33.01 18.82 27.44
CA LYS A 75 32.37 17.54 27.13
C LYS A 75 31.05 17.47 27.88
N ARG A 76 29.94 17.25 27.17
CA ARG A 76 28.69 16.81 27.78
C ARG A 76 28.75 15.28 27.92
N ILE A 77 28.26 14.79 29.05
CA ILE A 77 28.27 13.36 29.36
C ILE A 77 26.85 12.95 29.67
N PHE A 78 26.34 12.01 28.89
CA PHE A 78 25.01 11.44 29.08
C PHE A 78 25.14 9.99 29.53
N LYS A 79 24.24 9.59 30.43
CA LYS A 79 24.12 8.18 30.80
C LYS A 79 23.16 7.55 29.80
N HIS A 80 23.65 6.58 29.04
CA HIS A 80 22.77 5.79 28.22
C HIS A 80 21.90 4.93 29.13
N ARG A 81 20.57 5.07 29.06
CA ARG A 81 19.65 4.24 29.85
C ARG A 81 19.85 2.79 29.42
N ILE A 82 20.03 1.88 30.39
CA ILE A 82 19.99 0.46 30.09
C ILE A 82 18.52 0.11 29.95
N TYR A 83 18.23 -0.56 28.85
CA TYR A 83 16.94 -1.09 28.54
C TYR A 83 16.34 -1.91 29.69
N GLU A 84 15.12 -1.55 30.11
CA GLU A 84 14.33 -2.34 31.04
C GLU A 84 12.98 -2.64 30.40
N PRO A 85 12.59 -3.93 30.27
CA PRO A 85 11.29 -4.27 29.73
C PRO A 85 10.14 -3.68 30.56
N PRO A 86 9.01 -3.36 29.93
CA PRO A 86 7.89 -2.67 30.57
C PRO A 86 7.31 -3.44 31.77
N GLU A 87 6.85 -2.72 32.79
CA GLU A 87 6.31 -3.35 34.00
C GLU A 87 4.98 -4.08 33.76
N ASP A 88 4.16 -3.57 32.83
CA ASP A 88 2.95 -4.25 32.36
C ASP A 88 3.27 -5.55 31.59
N ILE A 89 4.33 -5.56 30.78
CA ILE A 89 4.85 -6.77 30.12
C ILE A 89 5.37 -7.79 31.14
N LYS A 90 6.08 -7.35 32.19
CA LYS A 90 6.52 -8.23 33.29
C LYS A 90 5.34 -8.86 34.00
N LYS A 91 4.35 -8.05 34.40
CA LYS A 91 3.11 -8.54 35.03
C LYS A 91 2.34 -9.50 34.12
N LEU A 92 2.32 -9.23 32.81
CA LEU A 92 1.71 -10.11 31.82
C LEU A 92 2.43 -11.46 31.76
N PHE A 93 3.76 -11.46 31.70
CA PHE A 93 4.53 -12.70 31.75
C PHE A 93 4.32 -13.48 33.06
N GLU A 94 4.31 -12.80 34.20
CA GLU A 94 4.05 -13.41 35.53
C GLU A 94 2.69 -14.10 35.58
N ARG A 95 1.65 -13.52 34.97
CA ARG A 95 0.31 -14.12 34.88
C ARG A 95 0.29 -15.43 34.07
N TYR A 96 1.18 -15.58 33.11
CA TYR A 96 1.29 -16.76 32.24
C TYR A 96 2.60 -17.53 32.48
N SER A 97 3.17 -17.46 33.68
CA SER A 97 4.35 -18.23 34.04
C SER A 97 4.26 -18.75 35.47
N GLU A 98 5.02 -19.81 35.75
CA GLU A 98 5.17 -20.35 37.10
C GLU A 98 6.66 -20.33 37.45
N ASN A 99 7.01 -19.80 38.62
CA ASN A 99 8.41 -19.67 39.06
C ASN A 99 9.32 -19.00 38.01
N GLY A 100 8.80 -17.98 37.31
CA GLY A 100 9.53 -17.23 36.29
C GLY A 100 9.73 -17.98 34.96
N THR A 101 8.99 -19.07 34.74
CA THR A 101 9.12 -19.92 33.55
C THR A 101 7.76 -20.14 32.86
N MET A 102 7.68 -19.87 31.56
CA MET A 102 6.49 -20.09 30.72
C MET A 102 6.64 -21.40 29.93
N THR A 103 5.73 -22.35 30.14
CA THR A 103 5.70 -23.62 29.40
C THR A 103 5.03 -23.44 28.03
N VAL A 104 5.02 -24.49 27.20
CA VAL A 104 4.31 -24.48 25.90
C VAL A 104 2.81 -24.31 26.11
N GLU A 105 2.25 -24.95 27.14
CA GLU A 105 0.84 -24.82 27.52
C GLU A 105 0.53 -23.38 27.99
N HIS A 106 1.42 -22.76 28.76
CA HIS A 106 1.26 -21.36 29.15
C HIS A 106 1.32 -20.41 27.95
N LEU A 107 2.26 -20.63 27.02
CA LEU A 107 2.36 -19.84 25.80
C LEU A 107 1.11 -20.00 24.93
N GLN A 108 0.61 -21.23 24.76
CA GLN A 108 -0.64 -21.46 24.03
C GLN A 108 -1.80 -20.69 24.66
N ARG A 109 -1.94 -20.73 25.99
CA ARG A 109 -2.95 -19.97 26.72
C ARG A 109 -2.81 -18.47 26.49
N PHE A 110 -1.58 -17.94 26.50
CA PHE A 110 -1.30 -16.54 26.16
C PHE A 110 -1.71 -16.20 24.71
N LEU A 111 -1.40 -17.06 23.74
CA LEU A 111 -1.78 -16.84 22.34
C LEU A 111 -3.30 -16.78 22.16
N ILE A 112 -4.03 -17.64 22.88
CA ILE A 112 -5.49 -17.67 22.83
C ILE A 112 -6.10 -16.47 23.57
N GLU A 113 -5.71 -16.23 24.81
CA GLU A 113 -6.39 -15.27 25.70
C GLU A 113 -5.95 -13.81 25.48
N VAL A 114 -4.71 -13.58 25.00
CA VAL A 114 -4.12 -12.24 24.86
C VAL A 114 -3.91 -11.87 23.39
N GLN A 115 -3.42 -12.80 22.56
CA GLN A 115 -3.21 -12.55 21.13
C GLN A 115 -4.44 -12.86 20.27
N GLU A 116 -5.50 -13.40 20.88
CA GLU A 116 -6.75 -13.84 20.26
C GLU A 116 -6.58 -14.78 19.08
N GLU A 117 -5.54 -15.60 19.14
CA GLU A 117 -5.33 -16.69 18.20
C GLU A 117 -6.20 -17.87 18.63
N SER A 118 -7.51 -17.80 18.38
CA SER A 118 -8.48 -18.83 18.76
C SER A 118 -8.13 -20.22 18.23
N ASN A 119 -7.41 -20.29 17.11
CA ASN A 119 -6.93 -21.52 16.49
C ASN A 119 -5.49 -21.91 16.89
N ALA A 120 -4.89 -21.23 17.89
CA ALA A 120 -3.54 -21.55 18.33
C ALA A 120 -3.49 -22.97 18.89
N SER A 121 -2.87 -23.87 18.13
CA SER A 121 -2.66 -25.25 18.53
C SER A 121 -1.45 -25.38 19.43
N LYS A 122 -1.36 -26.51 20.12
CA LYS A 122 -0.15 -26.86 20.87
C LYS A 122 1.07 -26.90 19.95
N ASP A 123 0.90 -27.31 18.69
CA ASP A 123 1.97 -27.37 17.69
C ASP A 123 2.44 -25.98 17.25
N SER A 124 1.52 -25.01 17.07
CA SER A 124 1.92 -23.63 16.72
C SER A 124 2.67 -22.96 17.88
N ALA A 125 2.20 -23.16 19.11
CA ALA A 125 2.92 -22.73 20.31
C ALA A 125 4.29 -23.43 20.44
N GLN A 126 4.36 -24.73 20.15
CA GLN A 126 5.60 -25.49 20.17
C GLN A 126 6.60 -25.02 19.10
N ALA A 127 6.13 -24.62 17.93
CA ALA A 127 6.96 -24.08 16.86
C ALA A 127 7.57 -22.71 17.23
N ILE A 128 6.79 -21.85 17.89
CA ILE A 128 7.32 -20.60 18.48
C ILE A 128 8.35 -20.94 19.56
N PHE A 129 7.98 -21.81 20.49
CA PHE A 129 8.85 -22.25 21.57
C PHE A 129 10.19 -22.82 21.07
N ASN A 130 10.17 -23.65 20.02
CA ASN A 130 11.36 -24.24 19.42
C ASN A 130 12.24 -23.19 18.73
N SER A 131 11.64 -22.20 18.06
CA SER A 131 12.43 -21.13 17.41
C SER A 131 13.25 -20.31 18.41
N LEU A 132 12.77 -20.20 19.64
CA LEU A 132 13.46 -19.47 20.71
C LEU A 132 14.53 -20.32 21.41
N LYS A 133 14.58 -21.65 21.17
CA LYS A 133 15.55 -22.58 21.80
C LYS A 133 17.01 -22.24 21.50
N HIS A 134 17.29 -21.66 20.34
CA HIS A 134 18.65 -21.33 19.91
C HIS A 134 19.26 -20.14 20.67
N LEU A 135 18.47 -19.39 21.43
CA LEU A 135 18.92 -18.18 22.14
C LEU A 135 19.78 -18.44 23.40
N ASN A 136 20.06 -19.69 23.77
CA ASN A 136 20.90 -20.08 24.92
C ASN A 136 20.52 -19.49 26.31
N VAL A 137 19.29 -18.99 26.51
CA VAL A 137 18.80 -18.41 27.79
C VAL A 137 17.91 -19.38 28.59
N PHE A 138 18.16 -20.70 28.53
CA PHE A 138 17.25 -21.69 29.12
C PHE A 138 17.66 -22.17 30.53
N PRO A 139 16.86 -21.91 31.57
CA PRO A 139 16.65 -22.93 32.59
C PRO A 139 15.88 -24.10 31.93
N ARG A 140 16.29 -25.33 32.23
CA ARG A 140 16.05 -26.57 31.46
C ARG A 140 14.58 -27.00 31.17
N LYS A 141 13.55 -26.15 31.33
CA LYS A 141 12.11 -26.53 31.20
C LYS A 141 11.11 -25.48 30.64
N GLY A 142 11.49 -24.28 30.20
CA GLY A 142 10.52 -23.30 29.67
C GLY A 142 11.12 -21.99 29.14
N LEU A 143 10.28 -21.09 28.63
CA LEU A 143 10.66 -19.73 28.22
C LEU A 143 10.88 -18.83 29.44
N SER A 144 12.03 -18.17 29.49
CA SER A 144 12.28 -17.07 30.43
C SER A 144 11.54 -15.80 30.00
N PHE A 145 11.45 -14.83 30.91
CA PHE A 145 10.90 -13.51 30.60
C PHE A 145 11.59 -12.87 29.39
N GLU A 146 12.92 -12.93 29.35
CA GLU A 146 13.74 -12.40 28.25
C GLU A 146 13.39 -13.06 26.91
N ALA A 147 13.23 -14.38 26.87
CA ALA A 147 12.88 -15.10 25.65
C ALA A 147 11.44 -14.78 25.19
N PHE A 148 10.49 -14.68 26.13
CA PHE A 148 9.12 -14.27 25.84
C PHE A 148 9.07 -12.86 25.27
N TYR A 149 9.82 -11.95 25.87
CA TYR A 149 9.85 -10.56 25.44
C TYR A 149 10.51 -10.38 24.06
N ARG A 150 11.59 -11.12 23.76
CA ARG A 150 12.14 -11.21 22.41
C ARG A 150 11.16 -11.77 21.39
N TYR A 151 10.33 -12.74 21.79
CA TYR A 151 9.25 -13.22 20.92
C TYR A 151 8.27 -12.09 20.59
N LEU A 152 7.87 -11.29 21.58
CA LEU A 152 6.98 -10.16 21.33
C LEU A 152 7.61 -9.19 20.33
N LEU A 153 8.90 -8.88 20.47
CA LEU A 153 9.72 -8.05 19.56
C LEU A 153 9.86 -8.63 18.14
N SER A 154 9.69 -9.94 17.97
CA SER A 154 10.02 -10.61 16.73
C SER A 154 8.96 -10.44 15.65
N ASP A 155 9.40 -10.63 14.42
CA ASP A 155 8.59 -10.76 13.21
C ASP A 155 7.41 -11.75 13.32
N ARG A 156 7.50 -12.73 14.23
CA ARG A 156 6.43 -13.71 14.47
C ARG A 156 5.22 -13.11 15.19
N ASN A 157 5.40 -11.97 15.85
CA ASN A 157 4.36 -11.21 16.53
C ASN A 157 4.04 -9.90 15.77
N SER A 158 4.11 -9.95 14.43
CA SER A 158 3.84 -8.78 13.58
C SER A 158 2.43 -8.20 13.78
N ALA A 159 2.34 -6.87 13.62
CA ALA A 159 1.11 -6.08 13.69
C ALA A 159 -0.02 -6.58 12.79
N ILE A 160 0.35 -7.17 11.65
CA ILE A 160 -0.55 -7.53 10.56
C ILE A 160 -0.33 -8.98 10.16
N ARG A 161 -1.32 -9.56 9.48
CA ARG A 161 -1.22 -10.92 8.94
C ARG A 161 -0.23 -10.96 7.76
N ARG A 162 0.63 -11.97 7.74
CA ARG A 162 1.62 -12.19 6.67
C ARG A 162 1.17 -13.19 5.60
N VAL A 163 -0.02 -13.75 5.73
CA VAL A 163 -0.58 -14.74 4.79
C VAL A 163 -1.75 -14.14 4.04
N VAL A 164 -1.92 -14.58 2.79
CA VAL A 164 -3.10 -14.26 1.98
C VAL A 164 -4.31 -14.90 2.65
N HIS A 165 -5.36 -14.11 2.90
CA HIS A 165 -6.56 -14.56 3.61
C HIS A 165 -7.87 -14.07 3.00
N GLN A 166 -7.80 -13.04 2.15
CA GLN A 166 -8.97 -12.54 1.42
C GLN A 166 -9.38 -13.53 0.33
N ASP A 167 -10.63 -13.46 -0.10
CA ASP A 167 -11.11 -14.20 -1.26
C ASP A 167 -10.39 -13.73 -2.53
N MET A 168 -9.71 -14.64 -3.22
CA MET A 168 -8.93 -14.39 -4.43
C MET A 168 -9.60 -14.91 -5.71
N GLN A 169 -10.86 -15.36 -5.61
CA GLN A 169 -11.64 -15.94 -6.70
C GLN A 169 -12.57 -14.93 -7.41
N ALA A 170 -12.69 -13.71 -6.89
CA ALA A 170 -13.46 -12.66 -7.54
C ALA A 170 -12.73 -12.09 -8.77
N PRO A 171 -13.41 -11.37 -9.68
CA PRO A 171 -12.79 -10.73 -10.86
C PRO A 171 -11.68 -9.74 -10.48
N LEU A 172 -10.66 -9.56 -11.34
CA LEU A 172 -9.58 -8.56 -11.13
C LEU A 172 -10.11 -7.15 -10.78
N ALA A 173 -11.25 -6.75 -11.34
CA ALA A 173 -11.87 -5.44 -11.07
C ALA A 173 -12.27 -5.25 -9.60
N HIS A 174 -12.37 -6.34 -8.81
CA HIS A 174 -12.75 -6.31 -7.40
C HIS A 174 -11.56 -6.11 -6.46
N TYR A 175 -10.35 -5.89 -6.97
CA TYR A 175 -9.14 -5.72 -6.17
C TYR A 175 -8.47 -4.39 -6.48
N PHE A 176 -7.98 -3.71 -5.46
CA PHE A 176 -6.89 -2.76 -5.60
C PHE A 176 -5.61 -3.52 -5.96
N ILE A 177 -4.83 -2.97 -6.90
CA ILE A 177 -3.66 -3.64 -7.49
C ILE A 177 -2.45 -2.72 -7.34
N PHE A 178 -1.38 -3.26 -6.76
CA PHE A 178 -0.15 -2.50 -6.51
C PHE A 178 0.50 -2.11 -7.85
N THR A 179 0.43 -0.82 -8.19
CA THR A 179 0.74 -0.31 -9.54
C THR A 179 1.88 0.70 -9.51
N SER A 180 2.88 0.49 -10.37
CA SER A 180 3.96 1.44 -10.63
C SER A 180 3.67 2.27 -11.88
N HIS A 181 4.07 3.53 -11.85
CA HIS A 181 4.12 4.45 -13.00
C HIS A 181 5.56 4.54 -13.52
N ASN A 182 5.74 4.60 -14.84
CA ASN A 182 7.05 4.70 -15.53
C ASN A 182 8.14 3.86 -14.86
N SER A 183 7.87 2.56 -14.71
CA SER A 183 8.62 1.64 -13.84
C SER A 183 10.10 1.50 -14.19
N TYR A 184 10.49 1.96 -15.37
CA TYR A 184 11.85 1.92 -15.90
C TYR A 184 12.71 3.13 -15.48
N LEU A 185 12.13 4.19 -14.92
CA LEU A 185 12.88 5.40 -14.55
C LEU A 185 13.68 5.20 -13.26
N THR A 186 14.96 5.61 -13.30
CA THR A 186 15.85 5.57 -12.13
C THR A 186 15.76 6.79 -11.23
N GLY A 187 15.11 7.87 -11.70
CA GLY A 187 14.95 9.11 -10.96
C GLY A 187 13.84 10.00 -11.52
N ASN A 188 14.19 11.25 -11.85
CA ASN A 188 13.26 12.27 -12.34
C ASN A 188 12.71 11.98 -13.76
N GLN A 189 11.59 12.61 -14.13
CA GLN A 189 10.90 12.35 -15.40
C GLN A 189 11.59 12.94 -16.64
N LEU A 190 12.57 13.83 -16.49
CA LEU A 190 13.12 14.62 -17.60
C LEU A 190 14.49 14.15 -18.09
N SER A 191 15.36 13.71 -17.20
CA SER A 191 16.79 13.50 -17.51
C SER A 191 17.43 12.32 -16.81
N SER A 192 16.66 11.55 -16.02
CA SER A 192 17.21 10.34 -15.40
C SER A 192 17.41 9.22 -16.42
N ASP A 193 18.26 8.25 -16.08
CA ASP A 193 18.46 7.08 -16.93
C ASP A 193 17.25 6.13 -16.82
N CYS A 194 16.98 5.36 -17.88
CA CYS A 194 16.06 4.23 -17.85
C CYS A 194 16.85 2.92 -17.60
N SER A 195 16.28 2.01 -16.80
CA SER A 195 16.87 0.70 -16.52
C SER A 195 15.80 -0.29 -16.05
N GLU A 196 16.14 -1.58 -16.13
CA GLU A 196 15.43 -2.69 -15.52
C GLU A 196 15.55 -2.74 -13.98
N VAL A 197 16.53 -2.06 -13.38
CA VAL A 197 16.79 -2.12 -11.93
C VAL A 197 15.59 -1.64 -11.09
N PRO A 198 14.93 -0.49 -11.38
CA PRO A 198 13.75 -0.06 -10.64
C PRO A 198 12.56 -1.02 -10.83
N ILE A 199 12.45 -1.70 -11.97
CA ILE A 199 11.45 -2.75 -12.22
C ILE A 199 11.66 -3.93 -11.27
N ILE A 200 12.90 -4.41 -11.15
CA ILE A 200 13.26 -5.50 -10.21
C ILE A 200 12.93 -5.08 -8.77
N ALA A 201 13.29 -3.86 -8.38
CA ALA A 201 13.00 -3.34 -7.05
C ALA A 201 11.50 -3.24 -6.77
N ALA A 202 10.70 -2.79 -7.75
CA ALA A 202 9.25 -2.73 -7.65
C ALA A 202 8.63 -4.13 -7.45
N LEU A 203 9.03 -5.11 -8.26
CA LEU A 203 8.51 -6.49 -8.16
C LEU A 203 8.87 -7.15 -6.82
N LYS A 204 10.10 -6.92 -6.31
CA LYS A 204 10.53 -7.38 -4.98
C LYS A 204 9.81 -6.70 -3.82
N LYS A 205 9.20 -5.53 -4.05
CA LYS A 205 8.29 -4.86 -3.10
C LYS A 205 6.85 -5.35 -3.19
N GLY A 206 6.54 -6.25 -4.13
CA GLY A 206 5.19 -6.80 -4.31
C GLY A 206 4.34 -6.09 -5.37
N VAL A 207 4.90 -5.13 -6.14
CA VAL A 207 4.19 -4.50 -7.27
C VAL A 207 3.69 -5.57 -8.26
N LYS A 208 2.51 -5.34 -8.84
CA LYS A 208 1.85 -6.25 -9.79
C LYS A 208 1.53 -5.61 -11.13
N VAL A 209 1.61 -4.28 -11.27
CA VAL A 209 1.50 -3.60 -12.57
C VAL A 209 2.77 -2.82 -12.85
N ILE A 210 3.43 -3.15 -13.97
CA ILE A 210 4.67 -2.56 -14.45
C ILE A 210 4.39 -1.81 -15.75
N GLU A 211 4.84 -0.58 -15.87
CA GLU A 211 4.69 0.25 -17.06
C GLU A 211 5.97 0.30 -17.89
N LEU A 212 5.82 0.17 -19.21
CA LEU A 212 6.90 0.29 -20.19
C LEU A 212 6.42 1.13 -21.38
N ASP A 213 7.12 2.22 -21.64
CA ASP A 213 6.81 3.12 -22.76
C ASP A 213 7.70 2.73 -23.94
N LEU A 214 7.08 2.22 -24.99
CA LEU A 214 7.76 1.62 -26.12
C LEU A 214 7.95 2.66 -27.22
N TRP A 215 9.20 2.87 -27.61
CA TRP A 215 9.57 3.79 -28.68
C TRP A 215 10.46 3.10 -29.72
N PRO A 216 10.41 3.51 -31.00
CA PRO A 216 11.45 3.17 -31.96
C PRO A 216 12.80 3.67 -31.46
N ASN A 217 13.86 2.89 -31.69
CA ASN A 217 15.23 3.36 -31.52
C ASN A 217 15.57 4.42 -32.60
N ASP A 218 16.73 5.08 -32.46
CA ASP A 218 17.16 6.13 -33.41
C ASP A 218 17.32 5.65 -34.87
N ARG A 219 17.41 4.35 -35.11
CA ARG A 219 17.52 3.74 -36.45
C ARG A 219 16.18 3.28 -37.01
N GLU A 220 15.11 3.34 -36.22
CA GLU A 220 13.76 2.84 -36.51
C GLU A 220 13.71 1.34 -36.86
N ASP A 221 14.75 0.57 -36.51
CA ASP A 221 14.88 -0.87 -36.78
C ASP A 221 14.74 -1.74 -35.51
N GLY A 222 14.50 -1.12 -34.36
CA GLY A 222 14.39 -1.78 -33.08
C GLY A 222 13.55 -0.99 -32.06
N VAL A 223 13.35 -1.59 -30.89
CA VAL A 223 12.48 -1.04 -29.84
C VAL A 223 13.25 -0.82 -28.55
N GLU A 224 13.07 0.36 -27.98
CA GLU A 224 13.62 0.77 -26.69
C GLU A 224 12.52 1.25 -25.74
N VAL A 225 12.87 1.34 -24.46
CA VAL A 225 12.01 1.85 -23.40
C VAL A 225 12.58 3.18 -22.91
N ARG A 226 11.78 4.25 -22.99
CA ARG A 226 12.15 5.60 -22.54
C ARG A 226 10.92 6.47 -22.32
N HIS A 227 11.09 7.56 -21.59
CA HIS A 227 10.06 8.59 -21.49
C HIS A 227 10.18 9.53 -22.69
N GLY A 228 9.22 9.45 -23.62
CA GLY A 228 9.25 10.20 -24.88
C GLY A 228 9.28 11.71 -24.69
N GLY A 229 9.91 12.44 -25.62
CA GLY A 229 9.99 13.90 -25.56
C GLY A 229 10.88 14.44 -24.44
N THR A 230 11.74 13.59 -23.84
CA THR A 230 12.63 13.98 -22.73
C THR A 230 14.09 13.62 -23.01
N LEU A 231 14.99 13.97 -22.08
CA LEU A 231 16.42 13.66 -22.12
C LEU A 231 16.77 12.36 -21.37
N THR A 232 15.76 11.53 -21.08
CA THR A 232 16.00 10.25 -20.41
C THR A 232 16.77 9.30 -21.32
N ARG A 233 17.77 8.60 -20.79
CA ARG A 233 18.54 7.63 -21.59
C ARG A 233 17.77 6.33 -21.72
N PRO A 234 17.57 5.78 -22.93
CA PRO A 234 16.75 4.60 -23.14
C PRO A 234 17.39 3.31 -22.59
N VAL A 235 16.55 2.29 -22.41
CA VAL A 235 16.96 0.90 -22.11
C VAL A 235 16.34 -0.06 -23.11
N GLU A 236 17.08 -1.12 -23.49
CA GLU A 236 16.59 -2.15 -24.40
C GLU A 236 15.37 -2.88 -23.81
N LEU A 237 14.29 -3.01 -24.58
CA LEU A 237 13.06 -3.69 -24.14
C LEU A 237 13.32 -5.10 -23.60
N ILE A 238 14.22 -5.87 -24.25
CA ILE A 238 14.52 -7.24 -23.84
C ILE A 238 15.10 -7.34 -22.42
N LYS A 239 15.82 -6.32 -21.94
CA LYS A 239 16.33 -6.29 -20.57
C LYS A 239 15.18 -6.16 -19.57
N CYS A 240 14.24 -5.25 -19.84
CA CYS A 240 13.04 -5.08 -19.04
C CYS A 240 12.18 -6.34 -19.02
N LEU A 241 11.92 -6.97 -20.17
CA LEU A 241 11.10 -8.19 -20.24
C LEU A 241 11.73 -9.37 -19.48
N LYS A 242 13.06 -9.55 -19.59
CA LYS A 242 13.79 -10.58 -18.82
C LYS A 242 13.73 -10.31 -17.32
N ALA A 243 13.98 -9.07 -16.90
CA ALA A 243 13.90 -8.67 -15.50
C ALA A 243 12.49 -8.94 -14.92
N ILE A 244 11.43 -8.66 -15.68
CA ILE A 244 10.06 -8.99 -15.29
C ILE A 244 9.88 -10.50 -15.17
N LYS A 245 10.29 -11.27 -16.18
CA LYS A 245 10.17 -12.75 -16.17
C LYS A 245 10.81 -13.37 -14.93
N ASP A 246 12.01 -12.92 -14.59
CA ASP A 246 12.82 -13.49 -13.52
C ASP A 246 12.32 -13.11 -12.12
N ASN A 247 11.54 -12.02 -11.98
CA ASN A 247 11.14 -11.46 -10.69
C ASN A 247 9.62 -11.38 -10.46
N ALA A 248 8.79 -11.59 -11.49
CA ALA A 248 7.33 -11.38 -11.48
C ALA A 248 6.65 -12.06 -10.28
N PHE A 249 7.12 -13.26 -9.93
CA PHE A 249 6.52 -14.11 -8.91
C PHE A 249 7.44 -14.40 -7.72
N SER A 250 8.41 -13.51 -7.45
CA SER A 250 9.37 -13.67 -6.36
C SER A 250 8.75 -13.46 -4.96
N VAL A 251 7.73 -12.59 -4.87
CA VAL A 251 7.01 -12.26 -3.63
C VAL A 251 5.64 -12.94 -3.54
N SER A 252 4.99 -13.15 -4.69
CA SER A 252 3.60 -13.59 -4.77
C SER A 252 3.33 -14.30 -6.09
N ASP A 253 2.51 -15.33 -6.06
CA ASP A 253 2.16 -16.13 -7.24
C ASP A 253 1.07 -15.50 -8.11
N TYR A 254 0.41 -14.45 -7.62
CA TYR A 254 -0.65 -13.76 -8.34
C TYR A 254 -0.14 -13.04 -9.60
N PRO A 255 -1.02 -12.78 -10.58
CA PRO A 255 -0.62 -12.28 -11.89
C PRO A 255 0.16 -10.96 -11.85
N VAL A 256 1.00 -10.76 -12.88
CA VAL A 256 1.65 -9.48 -13.17
C VAL A 256 1.09 -8.92 -14.47
N VAL A 257 0.74 -7.64 -14.47
CA VAL A 257 0.27 -6.91 -15.65
C VAL A 257 1.41 -6.01 -16.14
N ILE A 258 1.70 -6.06 -17.44
CA ILE A 258 2.59 -5.12 -18.11
C ILE A 258 1.72 -4.16 -18.92
N THR A 259 1.78 -2.86 -18.59
CA THR A 259 1.12 -1.83 -19.38
C THR A 259 2.09 -1.26 -20.41
N PHE A 260 1.78 -1.40 -21.69
CA PHE A 260 2.56 -0.76 -22.75
C PHE A 260 1.94 0.58 -23.13
N GLU A 261 2.73 1.64 -23.05
CA GLU A 261 2.46 2.86 -23.81
C GLU A 261 3.14 2.73 -25.18
N ASP A 262 2.33 2.45 -26.19
CA ASP A 262 2.81 2.03 -27.50
C ASP A 262 2.88 3.20 -28.48
N HIS A 263 4.10 3.55 -28.90
CA HIS A 263 4.42 4.56 -29.91
C HIS A 263 5.08 3.93 -31.16
N LEU A 264 4.83 2.65 -31.41
CA LEU A 264 5.50 1.86 -32.43
C LEU A 264 4.73 1.82 -33.76
N THR A 265 5.47 1.60 -34.84
CA THR A 265 4.91 1.22 -36.15
C THR A 265 4.43 -0.24 -36.14
N PRO A 266 3.56 -0.66 -37.07
CA PRO A 266 3.09 -2.05 -37.15
C PRO A 266 4.23 -3.10 -37.24
N ASP A 267 5.32 -2.80 -37.94
CA ASP A 267 6.47 -3.70 -38.04
C ASP A 267 7.19 -3.87 -36.70
N LEU A 268 7.41 -2.76 -35.98
CA LEU A 268 8.00 -2.79 -34.65
C LEU A 268 7.06 -3.48 -33.64
N GLN A 269 5.74 -3.32 -33.77
CA GLN A 269 4.75 -4.07 -32.98
C GLN A 269 4.88 -5.58 -33.20
N SER A 270 5.13 -6.03 -34.43
CA SER A 270 5.40 -7.44 -34.74
C SER A 270 6.66 -7.94 -34.03
N ILE A 271 7.74 -7.16 -34.02
CA ILE A 271 8.97 -7.47 -33.29
C ILE A 271 8.70 -7.59 -31.79
N VAL A 272 7.94 -6.65 -31.20
CA VAL A 272 7.51 -6.74 -29.79
C VAL A 272 6.68 -7.99 -29.55
N ALA A 273 5.75 -8.33 -30.46
CA ALA A 273 4.89 -9.49 -30.31
C ALA A 273 5.69 -10.80 -30.24
N GLN A 274 6.69 -10.93 -31.11
CA GLN A 274 7.63 -12.05 -31.10
C GLN A 274 8.49 -12.06 -29.83
N MET A 275 9.02 -10.90 -29.42
CA MET A 275 9.87 -10.77 -28.25
C MET A 275 9.14 -11.14 -26.95
N VAL A 276 7.93 -10.63 -26.76
CA VAL A 276 7.06 -10.93 -25.61
C VAL A 276 6.69 -12.41 -25.59
N THR A 277 6.26 -12.95 -26.73
CA THR A 277 5.90 -14.38 -26.86
C THR A 277 7.08 -15.29 -26.53
N LYS A 278 8.25 -15.01 -27.10
CA LYS A 278 9.47 -15.80 -26.85
C LYS A 278 9.95 -15.69 -25.40
N THR A 279 9.84 -14.50 -24.81
CA THR A 279 10.33 -14.26 -23.45
C THR A 279 9.46 -14.96 -22.42
N PHE A 280 8.14 -14.75 -22.47
CA PHE A 280 7.24 -15.24 -21.42
C PHE A 280 6.71 -16.65 -21.68
N GLY A 281 6.61 -17.10 -22.93
CA GLY A 281 6.15 -18.46 -23.27
C GLY A 281 4.83 -18.78 -22.57
N GLU A 282 4.81 -19.86 -21.79
CA GLU A 282 3.63 -20.33 -21.05
C GLU A 282 3.17 -19.40 -19.91
N LEU A 283 4.03 -18.48 -19.46
CA LEU A 283 3.65 -17.47 -18.47
C LEU A 283 2.72 -16.42 -19.08
N LEU A 284 2.77 -16.20 -20.39
CA LEU A 284 1.93 -15.21 -21.05
C LEU A 284 0.47 -15.68 -21.07
N TYR A 285 -0.43 -14.87 -20.54
CA TYR A 285 -1.87 -15.06 -20.68
C TYR A 285 -2.39 -14.32 -21.91
N ARG A 286 -3.16 -15.03 -22.73
CA ARG A 286 -3.85 -14.50 -23.92
C ARG A 286 -5.34 -14.76 -23.75
N SER A 287 -6.16 -13.74 -24.02
CA SER A 287 -7.61 -13.92 -24.01
C SER A 287 -8.08 -14.46 -25.36
N GLU A 288 -8.92 -15.50 -25.36
CA GLU A 288 -9.45 -16.10 -26.59
C GLU A 288 -10.54 -15.25 -27.26
N SER A 289 -11.16 -14.32 -26.52
CA SER A 289 -12.20 -13.41 -27.03
C SER A 289 -12.33 -12.14 -26.19
N HIS A 290 -13.27 -11.26 -26.55
CA HIS A 290 -13.72 -10.18 -25.66
C HIS A 290 -14.29 -10.78 -24.36
N LEU A 291 -13.75 -10.33 -23.24
CA LEU A 291 -14.14 -10.78 -21.91
C LEU A 291 -15.39 -10.04 -21.44
N LYS A 292 -16.40 -10.79 -20.97
CA LYS A 292 -17.56 -10.21 -20.27
C LYS A 292 -17.21 -9.74 -18.86
N GLU A 293 -16.20 -10.37 -18.27
CA GLU A 293 -15.71 -10.14 -16.92
C GLU A 293 -14.22 -10.50 -16.88
N PHE A 294 -13.44 -9.84 -16.02
CA PHE A 294 -12.04 -10.20 -15.85
C PHE A 294 -11.90 -11.54 -15.08
N PRO A 295 -10.94 -12.41 -15.44
CA PRO A 295 -10.63 -13.58 -14.63
C PRO A 295 -10.19 -13.18 -13.21
N SER A 296 -10.16 -14.15 -12.29
CA SER A 296 -9.73 -13.90 -10.92
C SER A 296 -8.21 -13.92 -10.77
N PRO A 297 -7.64 -13.22 -9.76
CA PRO A 297 -6.22 -13.37 -9.43
C PRO A 297 -5.80 -14.84 -9.26
N GLU A 298 -6.64 -15.65 -8.60
CA GLU A 298 -6.37 -17.07 -8.38
C GLU A 298 -6.26 -17.87 -9.69
N SER A 299 -7.20 -17.67 -10.63
CA SER A 299 -7.18 -18.35 -11.93
C SER A 299 -6.00 -17.94 -12.82
N LEU A 300 -5.42 -16.77 -12.54
CA LEU A 300 -4.31 -16.17 -13.28
C LEU A 300 -2.96 -16.33 -12.54
N LYS A 301 -2.86 -17.22 -11.54
CA LYS A 301 -1.59 -17.49 -10.87
C LYS A 301 -0.50 -17.85 -11.87
N LYS A 302 0.69 -17.29 -11.64
CA LYS A 302 1.88 -17.40 -12.48
C LYS A 302 1.68 -16.93 -13.93
N LYS A 303 0.71 -16.03 -14.16
CA LYS A 303 0.48 -15.42 -15.48
C LYS A 303 0.95 -13.98 -15.57
N ILE A 304 1.40 -13.62 -16.77
CA ILE A 304 1.77 -12.27 -17.19
C ILE A 304 0.75 -11.80 -18.23
N LEU A 305 0.13 -10.66 -17.99
CA LEU A 305 -0.91 -10.08 -18.85
C LEU A 305 -0.37 -8.83 -19.53
N ILE A 306 -0.63 -8.66 -20.82
CA ILE A 306 -0.33 -7.40 -21.52
C ILE A 306 -1.58 -6.52 -21.53
N SER A 307 -1.40 -5.25 -21.17
CA SER A 307 -2.44 -4.23 -21.15
C SER A 307 -2.03 -3.05 -22.05
N THR A 308 -2.68 -2.87 -23.18
CA THR A 308 -2.40 -1.72 -24.05
C THR A 308 -3.63 -1.36 -24.92
N LYS A 309 -3.50 -0.30 -25.72
CA LYS A 309 -4.50 0.08 -26.72
C LYS A 309 -4.41 -0.90 -27.90
N PRO A 310 -5.54 -1.41 -28.42
CA PRO A 310 -5.52 -2.15 -29.68
C PRO A 310 -4.94 -1.30 -30.81
N PRO A 311 -4.18 -1.88 -31.75
CA PRO A 311 -3.75 -1.20 -32.96
C PRO A 311 -4.95 -0.59 -33.71
N LYS A 312 -4.74 0.55 -34.39
CA LYS A 312 -5.77 1.14 -35.26
C LYS A 312 -5.96 0.22 -36.47
N GLU A 313 -7.18 -0.27 -36.69
CA GLU A 313 -7.51 -0.99 -37.93
C GLU A 313 -7.60 0.04 -39.07
N LEU A 314 -6.86 -0.17 -40.16
CA LEU A 314 -6.80 0.74 -41.32
C LEU A 314 -8.07 0.74 -42.19
N HIS A 315 -9.12 -0.01 -41.82
CA HIS A 315 -10.36 -0.09 -42.57
C HIS A 315 -11.50 0.65 -41.86
N GLU A 316 -11.54 1.96 -42.02
CA GLU A 316 -12.76 2.77 -42.18
C GLU A 316 -12.38 4.18 -42.67
N ALA A 317 -11.70 4.25 -43.82
CA ALA A 317 -11.66 5.46 -44.63
C ALA A 317 -13.01 5.64 -45.35
N SER A 318 -14.08 5.90 -44.59
CA SER A 318 -15.27 6.58 -45.12
C SER A 318 -16.10 7.18 -43.98
N SER A 319 -16.18 8.50 -44.00
CA SER A 319 -17.15 9.37 -43.33
C SER A 319 -17.00 9.68 -41.84
N SER A 320 -16.12 10.65 -41.53
CA SER A 320 -16.55 11.79 -40.72
C SER A 320 -15.65 13.00 -41.01
N ALA A 321 -16.16 13.90 -41.85
CA ALA A 321 -15.54 15.19 -42.11
C ALA A 321 -15.51 16.05 -40.83
N LYS A 322 -14.37 16.71 -40.64
CA LYS A 322 -14.13 18.02 -39.99
C LYS A 322 -15.15 18.49 -38.95
N ASP A 323 -14.70 18.57 -37.70
CA ASP A 323 -14.98 19.75 -36.89
C ASP A 323 -13.74 20.08 -36.05
N GLU A 324 -13.03 21.12 -36.47
CA GLU A 324 -11.92 21.71 -35.73
C GLU A 324 -12.50 22.77 -34.79
N THR A 325 -12.39 22.55 -33.49
CA THR A 325 -12.42 23.66 -32.53
C THR A 325 -11.19 23.57 -31.66
N TRP A 326 -10.28 24.50 -31.92
CA TRP A 326 -9.02 24.71 -31.23
C TRP A 326 -9.30 25.19 -29.81
N ASN A 327 -8.76 24.50 -28.80
CA ASN A 327 -8.47 25.14 -27.53
C ASN A 327 -7.04 24.83 -27.13
N VAL A 328 -6.25 25.90 -27.11
CA VAL A 328 -4.80 25.95 -26.99
C VAL A 328 -4.41 25.75 -25.52
N ASN A 329 -3.52 24.81 -25.27
CA ASN A 329 -2.34 24.94 -24.41
C ASN A 329 -1.39 23.78 -24.75
N GLY A 330 -0.26 24.12 -25.40
CA GLY A 330 0.70 23.20 -26.04
C GLY A 330 1.54 22.36 -25.05
N GLU A 331 2.44 21.48 -25.49
CA GLU A 331 3.02 21.22 -26.82
C GLU A 331 3.41 19.73 -26.87
N HIS A 332 3.24 19.07 -28.01
CA HIS A 332 4.13 18.02 -28.55
C HIS A 332 3.74 17.83 -30.02
N GLU A 333 4.58 18.34 -30.91
CA GLU A 333 4.46 18.18 -32.36
C GLU A 333 4.88 16.76 -32.76
N GLU A 334 3.96 16.00 -33.35
CA GLU A 334 4.28 14.75 -34.07
C GLU A 334 4.82 15.11 -35.45
N VAL A 335 6.09 14.79 -35.70
CA VAL A 335 6.73 14.95 -37.02
C VAL A 335 6.41 13.71 -37.86
N ALA A 336 5.70 13.91 -38.98
CA ALA A 336 5.38 12.85 -39.93
C ALA A 336 6.59 12.49 -40.81
N SER A 337 7.04 11.23 -40.79
CA SER A 337 7.99 10.67 -41.77
C SER A 337 7.24 9.96 -42.90
N HIS A 338 7.79 10.08 -44.12
CA HIS A 338 7.23 9.60 -45.38
C HIS A 338 7.40 8.08 -45.56
N ASP A 339 6.30 7.40 -45.92
CA ASP A 339 6.23 5.98 -46.29
C ASP A 339 6.96 5.65 -47.62
N ARG A 340 7.62 4.48 -47.66
CA ARG A 340 7.89 3.74 -48.89
C ARG A 340 7.39 2.31 -48.71
N ASP A 341 6.45 1.93 -49.55
CA ASP A 341 5.73 0.65 -49.55
C ASP A 341 6.61 -0.57 -49.88
N ASP A 342 6.49 -1.65 -49.10
CA ASP A 342 6.81 -3.03 -49.52
C ASP A 342 5.67 -3.99 -49.09
N PRO A 343 4.81 -4.46 -50.01
CA PRO A 343 3.48 -4.97 -49.67
C PRO A 343 3.40 -6.49 -49.42
N THR A 344 4.39 -7.13 -48.79
CA THR A 344 4.34 -8.60 -48.57
C THR A 344 4.49 -9.09 -47.12
N GLY A 345 4.68 -8.19 -46.14
CA GLY A 345 4.77 -8.53 -44.71
C GLY A 345 3.59 -8.07 -43.82
N GLU A 346 2.75 -7.15 -44.31
CA GLU A 346 1.88 -6.32 -43.46
C GLU A 346 0.60 -7.02 -42.96
N GLU A 347 0.02 -7.98 -43.72
CA GLU A 347 -1.26 -8.60 -43.34
C GLU A 347 -1.20 -9.45 -42.06
N ASN A 348 -0.01 -9.91 -41.64
CA ASN A 348 0.16 -10.78 -40.47
C ASN A 348 0.73 -10.09 -39.22
N ALA A 349 1.19 -8.84 -39.31
CA ALA A 349 1.89 -8.12 -38.24
C ALA A 349 0.94 -7.62 -37.12
N VAL A 350 -0.16 -6.97 -37.51
CA VAL A 350 -1.17 -6.41 -36.58
C VAL A 350 -1.93 -7.48 -35.77
N PRO A 351 -2.30 -8.64 -36.34
CA PRO A 351 -3.00 -9.70 -35.59
C PRO A 351 -2.20 -10.27 -34.42
N GLN A 352 -0.89 -10.47 -34.57
CA GLN A 352 -0.06 -11.10 -33.53
C GLN A 352 0.08 -10.23 -32.28
N TYR A 353 0.31 -8.93 -32.47
CA TYR A 353 0.38 -7.98 -31.37
C TYR A 353 -0.97 -7.81 -30.67
N LYS A 354 -2.07 -7.70 -31.44
CA LYS A 354 -3.44 -7.65 -30.93
C LYS A 354 -3.77 -8.88 -30.06
N ASN A 355 -3.32 -10.07 -30.46
CA ASN A 355 -3.52 -11.32 -29.71
C ASN A 355 -2.76 -11.39 -28.37
N LEU A 356 -1.80 -10.50 -28.12
CA LEU A 356 -1.16 -10.40 -26.80
C LEU A 356 -2.03 -9.68 -25.78
N ILE A 357 -2.95 -8.82 -26.23
CA ILE A 357 -3.64 -7.86 -25.37
C ILE A 357 -4.71 -8.57 -24.54
N ALA A 358 -4.37 -8.87 -23.29
CA ALA A 358 -5.30 -9.45 -22.32
C ALA A 358 -6.25 -8.39 -21.74
N ILE A 359 -5.76 -7.16 -21.53
CA ILE A 359 -6.53 -6.05 -20.97
C ILE A 359 -6.56 -4.90 -21.96
N HIS A 360 -7.74 -4.61 -22.51
CA HIS A 360 -7.89 -3.60 -23.55
C HIS A 360 -8.03 -2.20 -22.92
N ALA A 361 -7.10 -1.29 -23.23
CA ALA A 361 -7.19 0.11 -22.85
C ALA A 361 -8.10 0.88 -23.82
N GLY A 362 -9.12 1.57 -23.29
CA GLY A 362 -10.02 2.43 -24.05
C GLY A 362 -9.56 3.88 -24.13
N LYS A 363 -10.06 4.64 -25.11
CA LYS A 363 -9.91 6.11 -25.17
C LYS A 363 -11.02 6.81 -24.38
N PRO A 364 -10.72 7.92 -23.69
CA PRO A 364 -11.73 8.84 -23.16
C PRO A 364 -12.42 9.74 -24.21
N LYS A 365 -12.03 9.74 -25.50
CA LYS A 365 -12.48 10.76 -26.46
C LYS A 365 -13.50 10.25 -27.47
N GLY A 366 -14.66 10.92 -27.54
CA GLY A 366 -15.64 10.83 -28.63
C GLY A 366 -17.11 10.84 -28.19
N GLY A 367 -17.61 11.97 -27.66
CA GLY A 367 -19.05 12.33 -27.59
C GLY A 367 -20.02 11.42 -26.81
N LYS A 368 -19.59 10.23 -26.36
CA LYS A 368 -20.36 9.31 -25.51
C LYS A 368 -19.83 9.37 -24.09
N ASP A 369 -20.73 9.15 -23.14
CA ASP A 369 -20.40 9.08 -21.72
C ASP A 369 -19.30 8.03 -21.48
N ILE A 370 -18.09 8.49 -21.11
CA ILE A 370 -16.92 7.61 -20.93
C ILE A 370 -17.13 6.60 -19.82
N TRP A 371 -18.08 6.85 -18.92
CA TRP A 371 -18.45 5.99 -17.80
C TRP A 371 -19.46 4.90 -18.19
N ALA A 372 -19.99 4.92 -19.42
CA ALA A 372 -20.93 3.91 -19.89
C ALA A 372 -20.36 2.49 -19.73
N ILE A 373 -21.17 1.60 -19.16
CA ILE A 373 -20.82 0.22 -18.88
C ILE A 373 -21.40 -0.67 -19.98
N ASP A 374 -20.54 -1.44 -20.64
CA ASP A 374 -20.98 -2.48 -21.57
C ASP A 374 -21.24 -3.78 -20.79
N PRO A 375 -22.46 -4.35 -20.82
CA PRO A 375 -22.78 -5.58 -20.10
C PRO A 375 -22.03 -6.80 -20.66
N ASN A 376 -21.52 -6.75 -21.89
CA ASN A 376 -20.86 -7.87 -22.56
C ASN A 376 -19.35 -7.69 -22.71
N LYS A 377 -18.79 -6.55 -22.30
CA LYS A 377 -17.37 -6.26 -22.50
C LYS A 377 -16.77 -5.48 -21.33
N VAL A 378 -15.66 -5.97 -20.80
CA VAL A 378 -14.81 -5.20 -19.88
C VAL A 378 -13.77 -4.40 -20.62
N ARG A 379 -13.38 -3.27 -20.03
CA ARG A 379 -12.29 -2.41 -20.52
C ARG A 379 -11.50 -1.81 -19.37
N ARG A 380 -10.36 -1.22 -19.72
CA ARG A 380 -9.58 -0.36 -18.82
C ARG A 380 -9.64 1.09 -19.31
N LEU A 381 -9.84 2.05 -18.41
CA LEU A 381 -9.60 3.46 -18.66
C LEU A 381 -8.38 3.94 -17.86
N SER A 382 -7.72 4.98 -18.36
CA SER A 382 -6.62 5.66 -17.68
C SER A 382 -6.95 7.14 -17.58
N LEU A 383 -6.77 7.74 -16.40
CA LEU A 383 -6.88 9.17 -16.14
C LEU A 383 -5.66 9.65 -15.36
N SER A 384 -5.21 10.87 -15.63
CA SER A 384 -4.28 11.55 -14.73
C SER A 384 -4.97 11.87 -13.39
N GLU A 385 -4.19 12.13 -12.34
CA GLU A 385 -4.74 12.56 -11.04
C GLU A 385 -5.66 13.79 -11.17
N GLN A 386 -5.33 14.72 -12.08
CA GLN A 386 -6.12 15.94 -12.29
C GLN A 386 -7.44 15.64 -12.98
N GLU A 387 -7.43 14.80 -14.01
CA GLU A 387 -8.67 14.39 -14.69
C GLU A 387 -9.60 13.60 -13.75
N LEU A 388 -9.03 12.82 -12.83
CA LEU A 388 -9.83 12.18 -11.78
C LEU A 388 -10.43 13.23 -10.83
N GLU A 389 -9.63 14.16 -10.32
CA GLU A 389 -10.08 15.26 -9.44
C GLU A 389 -11.24 16.05 -10.08
N ASP A 390 -11.16 16.34 -11.37
CA ASP A 390 -12.21 17.06 -12.08
C ASP A 390 -13.45 16.18 -12.29
N ALA A 391 -13.27 14.90 -12.60
CA ALA A 391 -14.37 13.97 -12.86
C ALA A 391 -15.18 13.63 -11.61
N VAL A 392 -14.53 13.44 -10.45
CA VAL A 392 -15.22 13.08 -9.19
C VAL A 392 -16.20 14.17 -8.74
N TYR A 393 -15.94 15.43 -9.07
CA TYR A 393 -16.81 16.55 -8.69
C TYR A 393 -18.22 16.45 -9.31
N THR A 394 -18.33 15.87 -10.51
CA THR A 394 -19.62 15.76 -11.22
C THR A 394 -20.10 14.33 -11.43
N ARG A 395 -19.20 13.35 -11.43
CA ARG A 395 -19.46 11.96 -11.85
C ARG A 395 -19.02 10.91 -10.82
N GLY A 396 -18.85 11.27 -9.55
CA GLY A 396 -18.30 10.39 -8.51
C GLY A 396 -18.95 9.00 -8.44
N THR A 397 -20.28 8.92 -8.40
CA THR A 397 -21.03 7.65 -8.37
C THR A 397 -20.92 6.86 -9.68
N ASP A 398 -20.83 7.52 -10.83
CA ASP A 398 -20.60 6.86 -12.12
C ASP A 398 -19.21 6.20 -12.17
N ILE A 399 -18.21 6.81 -11.55
CA ILE A 399 -16.86 6.24 -11.42
C ILE A 399 -16.91 4.99 -10.54
N VAL A 400 -17.58 5.05 -9.38
CA VAL A 400 -17.76 3.88 -8.50
C VAL A 400 -18.43 2.74 -9.27
N ARG A 401 -19.53 3.02 -9.97
CA ARG A 401 -20.25 2.02 -10.78
C ARG A 401 -19.36 1.47 -11.91
N PHE A 402 -18.58 2.32 -12.58
CA PHE A 402 -17.64 1.89 -13.62
C PHE A 402 -16.62 0.90 -13.06
N THR A 403 -16.04 1.18 -11.90
CA THR A 403 -14.98 0.35 -11.30
C THR A 403 -15.47 -0.97 -10.68
N GLN A 404 -16.78 -1.17 -10.50
CA GLN A 404 -17.31 -2.48 -10.10
C GLN A 404 -16.97 -3.56 -11.12
N LYS A 405 -17.00 -3.22 -12.42
CA LYS A 405 -16.79 -4.17 -13.52
C LYS A 405 -15.52 -3.92 -14.33
N ASN A 406 -15.15 -2.65 -14.49
CA ASN A 406 -14.04 -2.23 -15.34
C ASN A 406 -12.83 -1.83 -14.50
N LEU A 407 -11.66 -1.74 -15.14
CA LEU A 407 -10.44 -1.27 -14.49
C LEU A 407 -10.24 0.23 -14.73
N LEU A 408 -9.97 0.98 -13.67
CA LEU A 408 -9.54 2.37 -13.75
C LEU A 408 -8.09 2.47 -13.28
N ARG A 409 -7.25 3.00 -14.17
CA ARG A 409 -5.88 3.41 -13.85
C ARG A 409 -5.83 4.91 -13.62
N VAL A 410 -5.19 5.31 -12.54
CA VAL A 410 -4.93 6.71 -12.20
C VAL A 410 -3.41 6.88 -12.20
N TYR A 411 -2.89 7.95 -12.80
CA TYR A 411 -1.44 8.18 -12.88
C TYR A 411 -1.04 9.63 -12.55
N PRO A 412 0.22 9.86 -12.13
CA PRO A 412 0.70 11.21 -11.80
C PRO A 412 0.60 12.17 -12.99
N LYS A 413 0.26 13.44 -12.75
CA LYS A 413 0.24 14.47 -13.80
C LYS A 413 1.64 14.79 -14.31
N GLY A 414 1.74 15.18 -15.58
CA GLY A 414 3.03 15.48 -16.24
C GLY A 414 3.87 16.57 -15.58
N LEU A 415 3.25 17.48 -14.81
CA LEU A 415 3.96 18.54 -14.06
C LEU A 415 4.82 18.00 -12.88
N ARG A 416 4.71 16.72 -12.53
CA ARG A 416 5.51 16.09 -11.46
C ARG A 416 6.88 15.64 -11.98
N PHE A 417 7.66 16.59 -12.47
CA PHE A 417 8.98 16.33 -13.06
C PHE A 417 9.96 15.67 -12.08
N ASP A 418 9.82 15.97 -10.78
CA ASP A 418 10.61 15.39 -9.70
C ASP A 418 10.20 13.96 -9.32
N SER A 419 9.21 13.39 -10.00
CA SER A 419 8.63 12.08 -9.68
C SER A 419 7.98 12.02 -8.29
N SER A 420 7.48 13.16 -7.79
CA SER A 420 6.59 13.19 -6.63
C SER A 420 5.31 12.38 -6.90
N ASN A 421 4.61 12.03 -5.81
CA ASN A 421 3.37 11.26 -5.87
C ASN A 421 2.17 12.07 -5.32
N TYR A 422 0.96 11.65 -5.68
CA TYR A 422 -0.31 12.27 -5.32
C TYR A 422 -1.01 11.52 -4.19
N ASP A 423 -2.12 12.06 -3.66
CA ASP A 423 -2.89 11.36 -2.61
C ASP A 423 -3.65 10.17 -3.23
N PRO A 424 -3.34 8.91 -2.85
CA PRO A 424 -3.98 7.75 -3.47
C PRO A 424 -5.45 7.59 -3.05
N MET A 425 -5.87 8.24 -1.97
CA MET A 425 -7.17 8.01 -1.35
C MET A 425 -8.33 8.37 -2.28
N LEU A 426 -8.19 9.43 -3.07
CA LEU A 426 -9.23 9.84 -4.00
C LEU A 426 -9.58 8.74 -5.00
N GLY A 427 -8.56 8.04 -5.52
CA GLY A 427 -8.74 6.89 -6.40
C GLY A 427 -9.39 5.71 -5.70
N TRP A 428 -8.90 5.33 -4.52
CA TRP A 428 -9.43 4.18 -3.78
C TRP A 428 -10.86 4.37 -3.28
N MET A 429 -11.21 5.58 -2.83
CA MET A 429 -12.59 5.92 -2.45
C MET A 429 -13.59 5.74 -3.60
N HIS A 430 -13.14 5.89 -4.84
CA HIS A 430 -13.95 5.69 -6.04
C HIS A 430 -13.74 4.31 -6.70
N GLY A 431 -13.05 3.40 -6.00
CA GLY A 431 -12.85 2.01 -6.43
C GLY A 431 -11.79 1.81 -7.51
N ALA A 432 -10.98 2.82 -7.82
CA ALA A 432 -9.90 2.72 -8.81
C ALA A 432 -8.87 1.67 -8.39
N GLN A 433 -8.63 0.71 -9.25
CA GLN A 433 -7.81 -0.47 -8.95
C GLN A 433 -6.32 -0.20 -9.15
N MET A 434 -5.98 0.54 -10.21
CA MET A 434 -4.60 0.77 -10.63
C MET A 434 -4.17 2.21 -10.33
N VAL A 435 -4.00 2.52 -9.04
CA VAL A 435 -3.48 3.82 -8.60
C VAL A 435 -1.95 3.79 -8.71
N ALA A 436 -1.42 4.37 -9.79
CA ALA A 436 -0.03 4.21 -10.23
C ALA A 436 0.91 5.23 -9.59
N PHE A 437 2.03 4.75 -9.04
CA PHE A 437 2.98 5.60 -8.30
C PHE A 437 4.39 5.52 -8.88
N ASN A 438 5.12 6.64 -8.82
CA ASN A 438 6.56 6.70 -9.08
C ASN A 438 7.29 6.00 -7.92
N MET A 439 7.72 4.75 -8.15
CA MET A 439 8.32 3.88 -7.12
C MET A 439 9.76 4.27 -6.74
N GLN A 440 10.44 5.01 -7.62
CA GLN A 440 11.74 5.62 -7.42
C GLN A 440 11.68 6.91 -6.59
N GLY A 441 10.48 7.46 -6.38
CA GLY A 441 10.26 8.66 -5.56
C GLY A 441 10.35 8.39 -4.07
N TYR A 442 9.97 9.39 -3.27
CA TYR A 442 9.91 9.30 -1.82
C TYR A 442 8.76 10.14 -1.25
N GLY A 443 8.49 9.97 0.04
CA GLY A 443 7.56 10.81 0.79
C GLY A 443 6.25 10.13 1.16
N LYS A 444 5.41 10.89 1.88
CA LYS A 444 4.24 10.38 2.62
C LYS A 444 3.31 9.50 1.80
N TYR A 445 3.00 9.89 0.57
CA TYR A 445 2.02 9.16 -0.24
C TYR A 445 2.57 7.81 -0.70
N LEU A 446 3.88 7.73 -0.99
CA LEU A 446 4.51 6.46 -1.33
C LEU A 446 4.49 5.51 -0.12
N TRP A 447 4.69 6.03 1.10
CA TRP A 447 4.59 5.27 2.34
C TRP A 447 3.18 4.75 2.59
N ILE A 448 2.16 5.59 2.40
CA ILE A 448 0.74 5.22 2.50
C ILE A 448 0.42 4.10 1.51
N MET A 449 0.84 4.24 0.26
CA MET A 449 0.64 3.25 -0.79
C MET A 449 1.33 1.92 -0.46
N GLN A 450 2.60 1.94 -0.05
CA GLN A 450 3.30 0.74 0.41
C GLN A 450 2.61 0.11 1.64
N GLY A 451 2.13 0.93 2.57
CA GLY A 451 1.38 0.50 3.74
C GLY A 451 0.11 -0.25 3.37
N MET A 452 -0.72 0.31 2.48
CA MET A 452 -1.94 -0.32 1.98
C MET A 452 -1.67 -1.72 1.43
N PHE A 453 -0.63 -1.86 0.61
CA PHE A 453 -0.30 -3.14 -0.04
C PHE A 453 0.50 -4.12 0.83
N ARG A 454 0.77 -3.80 2.10
CA ARG A 454 1.14 -4.81 3.10
C ARG A 454 -0.06 -5.68 3.51
N ALA A 455 -1.28 -5.24 3.21
CA ALA A 455 -2.48 -6.03 3.44
C ALA A 455 -2.48 -7.35 2.66
N ASN A 456 -3.35 -8.27 3.08
CA ASN A 456 -3.53 -9.57 2.42
C ASN A 456 -2.21 -10.34 2.17
N GLY A 457 -1.32 -10.34 3.16
CA GLY A 457 -0.02 -11.02 3.09
C GLY A 457 0.98 -10.37 2.14
N GLY A 458 0.82 -9.10 1.77
CA GLY A 458 1.77 -8.40 0.90
C GLY A 458 1.72 -8.87 -0.56
N CYS A 459 0.64 -9.53 -0.98
CA CYS A 459 0.62 -10.24 -2.25
C CYS A 459 0.44 -9.36 -3.50
N GLY A 460 0.21 -8.06 -3.30
CA GLY A 460 0.01 -7.04 -4.35
C GLY A 460 -1.44 -6.86 -4.81
N TYR A 461 -2.37 -7.65 -4.26
CA TYR A 461 -3.81 -7.58 -4.51
C TYR A 461 -4.59 -7.47 -3.19
N VAL A 462 -5.42 -6.44 -3.07
CA VAL A 462 -6.27 -6.19 -1.89
C VAL A 462 -7.71 -6.07 -2.35
N LYS A 463 -8.59 -6.96 -1.89
CA LYS A 463 -10.02 -6.95 -2.24
C LYS A 463 -10.64 -5.63 -1.79
N LYS A 464 -11.44 -5.03 -2.67
CA LYS A 464 -12.18 -3.80 -2.37
C LYS A 464 -13.20 -4.08 -1.27
N PRO A 465 -13.51 -3.10 -0.41
CA PRO A 465 -14.63 -3.19 0.53
C PRO A 465 -15.95 -3.46 -0.18
N ASP A 466 -16.85 -4.21 0.47
CA ASP A 466 -18.11 -4.63 -0.14
C ASP A 466 -18.97 -3.43 -0.57
N PHE A 467 -18.93 -2.31 0.15
CA PHE A 467 -19.66 -1.09 -0.24
C PHE A 467 -19.21 -0.47 -1.58
N LEU A 468 -18.02 -0.80 -2.08
CA LEU A 468 -17.56 -0.41 -3.44
C LEU A 468 -17.93 -1.42 -4.51
N LEU A 469 -18.50 -2.57 -4.12
CA LEU A 469 -18.86 -3.68 -5.01
C LEU A 469 -20.38 -3.86 -5.10
N GLU A 470 -21.11 -3.46 -4.06
CA GLU A 470 -22.56 -3.62 -3.97
C GLU A 470 -23.33 -2.53 -4.71
N VAL A 471 -24.51 -2.91 -5.20
CA VAL A 471 -25.54 -2.02 -5.73
C VAL A 471 -26.80 -2.28 -4.93
N THR A 472 -27.42 -1.24 -4.39
CA THR A 472 -28.64 -1.39 -3.58
C THR A 472 -29.83 -1.84 -4.46
N PRO A 473 -30.92 -2.35 -3.85
CA PRO A 473 -32.15 -2.63 -4.60
C PRO A 473 -32.76 -1.39 -5.30
N SER A 474 -32.42 -0.18 -4.86
CA SER A 474 -32.77 1.10 -5.49
C SER A 474 -31.86 1.49 -6.66
N ASP A 475 -30.92 0.61 -7.06
CA ASP A 475 -29.88 0.89 -8.07
C ASP A 475 -28.95 2.04 -7.66
N GLU A 476 -28.70 2.20 -6.36
CA GLU A 476 -27.76 3.19 -5.83
C GLU A 476 -26.43 2.53 -5.50
N VAL A 477 -25.35 3.29 -5.62
CA VAL A 477 -23.99 2.88 -5.26
C VAL A 477 -23.46 3.78 -4.16
N PHE A 478 -22.36 3.38 -3.53
CA PHE A 478 -21.65 4.24 -2.58
C PHE A 478 -21.30 5.59 -3.21
N ASP A 479 -21.67 6.66 -2.52
CA ASP A 479 -21.32 8.03 -2.87
C ASP A 479 -20.28 8.54 -1.87
N PRO A 480 -19.00 8.65 -2.26
CA PRO A 480 -17.93 9.09 -1.36
C PRO A 480 -18.11 10.52 -0.83
N ALA A 481 -18.95 11.35 -1.46
CA ALA A 481 -19.20 12.73 -1.06
C ALA A 481 -20.40 12.88 -0.09
N ASN A 482 -21.42 12.02 -0.21
CA ASN A 482 -22.69 12.20 0.50
C ASN A 482 -23.08 11.04 1.43
N ASN A 483 -22.57 9.83 1.20
CA ASN A 483 -23.03 8.61 1.87
C ASN A 483 -21.95 7.98 2.77
N ILE A 484 -21.19 8.81 3.50
CA ILE A 484 -20.20 8.30 4.46
C ILE A 484 -20.92 7.67 5.66
N PRO A 485 -20.61 6.41 6.02
CA PRO A 485 -21.24 5.72 7.14
C PRO A 485 -21.00 6.42 8.50
N PRO A 486 -21.82 6.13 9.53
CA PRO A 486 -21.51 6.54 10.90
C PRO A 486 -20.22 5.86 11.38
N ILE A 487 -19.69 6.29 12.53
CA ILE A 487 -18.48 5.70 13.13
C ILE A 487 -18.67 4.18 13.27
N GLN A 488 -17.83 3.42 12.58
CA GLN A 488 -17.84 1.95 12.57
C GLN A 488 -16.86 1.38 13.61
N LYS A 489 -15.73 2.05 13.82
CA LYS A 489 -14.62 1.55 14.66
C LYS A 489 -13.97 2.68 15.44
N ILE A 490 -13.53 2.38 16.66
CA ILE A 490 -12.67 3.25 17.46
C ILE A 490 -11.32 2.55 17.58
N LEU A 491 -10.26 3.15 17.07
CA LEU A 491 -8.89 2.66 17.19
C LEU A 491 -8.15 3.45 18.27
N LYS A 492 -7.72 2.77 19.31
CA LYS A 492 -6.84 3.28 20.36
C LYS A 492 -5.41 2.85 20.08
N VAL A 493 -4.50 3.81 20.02
CA VAL A 493 -3.08 3.56 19.78
C VAL A 493 -2.28 4.12 20.94
N LYS A 494 -1.58 3.23 21.65
CA LYS A 494 -0.66 3.60 22.71
C LYS A 494 0.76 3.57 22.17
N VAL A 495 1.37 4.75 22.04
CA VAL A 495 2.79 4.90 21.72
C VAL A 495 3.58 4.73 23.01
N TYR A 496 4.26 3.60 23.14
CA TYR A 496 4.88 3.24 24.41
C TYR A 496 6.37 3.59 24.48
N LEU A 497 7.20 2.93 23.69
CA LEU A 497 8.67 3.01 23.73
C LEU A 497 9.22 2.94 22.30
N GLY A 498 10.37 3.58 22.07
CA GLY A 498 11.18 3.36 20.89
C GLY A 498 12.61 2.88 21.19
N GLU A 499 13.15 2.06 20.30
CA GLU A 499 14.48 1.46 20.38
C GLU A 499 15.12 1.30 18.98
N GLY A 500 16.41 0.95 18.91
CA GLY A 500 17.12 0.55 17.70
C GLY A 500 18.02 1.63 17.09
N TRP A 501 17.68 2.92 17.24
CA TRP A 501 18.45 4.02 16.62
C TRP A 501 19.93 4.07 17.03
N HIS A 502 20.25 3.74 18.29
CA HIS A 502 21.62 3.77 18.79
C HIS A 502 22.55 2.74 18.13
N SER A 503 21.99 1.65 17.59
CA SER A 503 22.73 0.61 16.89
C SER A 503 22.93 0.94 15.41
N ASP A 504 21.95 1.63 14.83
CA ASP A 504 21.88 1.92 13.40
C ASP A 504 22.53 3.24 12.98
N PHE A 505 22.57 4.20 13.89
CA PHE A 505 23.07 5.54 13.64
C PHE A 505 24.29 5.85 14.50
N ARG A 506 25.17 6.70 13.96
CA ARG A 506 26.26 7.25 14.76
C ARG A 506 25.64 8.07 15.91
N HIS A 507 26.25 8.02 17.09
CA HIS A 507 25.77 8.76 18.25
C HIS A 507 25.68 10.29 18.06
N THR A 508 26.22 10.85 16.97
CA THR A 508 26.10 12.27 16.59
C THR A 508 25.28 12.50 15.31
N HIS A 509 24.44 11.54 14.92
CA HIS A 509 23.72 11.59 13.64
C HIS A 509 22.64 12.68 13.63
N PHE A 510 21.78 12.66 14.66
CA PHE A 510 20.68 13.60 14.82
C PHE A 510 21.19 14.91 15.45
N ASP A 511 21.70 14.85 16.67
CA ASP A 511 22.38 16.00 17.30
C ASP A 511 23.89 15.75 17.43
N ARG A 512 24.69 16.77 17.14
CA ARG A 512 26.15 16.78 17.29
C ARG A 512 26.60 16.85 18.75
N PHE A 513 25.77 17.38 19.64
CA PHE A 513 26.16 17.76 20.99
C PHE A 513 25.37 17.05 22.09
N SER A 514 24.37 16.26 21.70
CA SER A 514 23.47 15.54 22.60
C SER A 514 22.90 14.28 21.93
N PRO A 515 22.31 13.35 22.70
CA PRO A 515 21.39 12.36 22.16
C PRO A 515 20.18 13.01 21.46
N PRO A 516 19.37 12.25 20.70
CA PRO A 516 18.23 12.79 19.98
C PRO A 516 17.05 13.16 20.88
N ASP A 517 16.27 14.13 20.41
CA ASP A 517 15.02 14.59 21.03
C ASP A 517 13.80 14.03 20.28
N PHE A 518 13.49 12.75 20.47
CA PHE A 518 12.46 12.09 19.65
C PHE A 518 11.02 12.40 20.09
N PHE A 519 10.16 12.60 19.11
CA PHE A 519 8.70 12.56 19.26
C PHE A 519 8.07 11.73 18.14
N VAL A 520 6.86 11.26 18.39
CA VAL A 520 6.10 10.43 17.45
C VAL A 520 4.88 11.19 16.98
N ARG A 521 4.66 11.21 15.66
CA ARG A 521 3.38 11.58 15.06
C ARG A 521 2.62 10.30 14.74
N VAL A 522 1.38 10.21 15.20
CA VAL A 522 0.52 9.05 14.99
C VAL A 522 -0.85 9.52 14.52
N GLY A 523 -1.35 8.91 13.45
CA GLY A 523 -2.57 9.38 12.81
C GLY A 523 -3.11 8.42 11.79
N ILE A 524 -4.18 8.84 11.14
CA ILE A 524 -4.91 8.09 10.14
C ILE A 524 -4.86 8.86 8.82
N ASP A 525 -4.42 8.20 7.76
CA ASP A 525 -4.82 8.56 6.41
C ASP A 525 -5.99 7.67 6.01
N GLY A 526 -7.05 8.27 5.49
CA GLY A 526 -8.30 7.60 5.18
C GLY A 526 -9.20 8.55 4.41
N VAL A 527 -10.50 8.26 4.40
CA VAL A 527 -11.52 9.22 3.93
C VAL A 527 -11.37 10.56 4.68
N PRO A 528 -11.79 11.70 4.08
CA PRO A 528 -11.58 13.02 4.68
C PRO A 528 -12.00 13.13 6.15
N ASP A 529 -13.12 12.50 6.53
CA ASP A 529 -13.65 12.52 7.90
C ASP A 529 -12.81 11.71 8.91
N ASP A 530 -12.02 10.74 8.45
CA ASP A 530 -11.17 9.90 9.29
C ASP A 530 -9.74 10.45 9.40
N LYS A 531 -9.37 11.41 8.53
CA LYS A 531 -8.00 11.90 8.41
C LYS A 531 -7.61 12.82 9.56
N VAL A 532 -6.69 12.36 10.40
CA VAL A 532 -6.22 13.08 11.59
C VAL A 532 -4.77 12.70 11.89
N MET A 533 -3.99 13.62 12.48
CA MET A 533 -2.62 13.36 12.90
C MET A 533 -2.36 14.03 14.24
N GLU A 534 -2.03 13.22 15.24
CA GLU A 534 -1.69 13.63 16.59
C GLU A 534 -0.19 13.44 16.83
N GLN A 535 0.34 13.96 17.94
CA GLN A 535 1.74 13.78 18.29
C GLN A 535 1.95 13.63 19.80
N THR A 536 2.97 12.87 20.17
CA THR A 536 3.46 12.78 21.55
C THR A 536 4.22 14.04 21.93
N LYS A 537 4.56 14.16 23.21
CA LYS A 537 5.62 15.06 23.65
C LYS A 537 6.97 14.57 23.13
N ALA A 538 7.91 15.49 22.96
CA ALA A 538 9.31 15.15 22.74
C ALA A 538 9.93 14.64 24.04
N ILE A 539 10.75 13.59 23.93
CA ILE A 539 11.60 13.11 25.00
C ILE A 539 13.01 13.55 24.66
N GLU A 540 13.53 14.48 25.46
CA GLU A 540 14.83 15.11 25.24
C GLU A 540 15.99 14.21 25.65
N ASP A 541 17.10 14.29 24.91
CA ASP A 541 18.40 13.69 25.23
C ASP A 541 18.33 12.16 25.51
N GLU A 542 17.47 11.40 24.80
CA GLU A 542 17.23 9.97 25.08
C GLU A 542 17.17 9.09 23.82
N TRP A 543 18.00 8.03 23.80
CA TRP A 543 18.02 7.04 22.71
C TRP A 543 16.95 5.94 22.86
N LEU A 544 16.39 5.80 24.07
CA LEU A 544 15.32 4.85 24.42
C LEU A 544 14.09 5.60 24.98
N PRO A 545 13.44 6.45 24.18
CA PRO A 545 12.33 7.28 24.64
C PRO A 545 11.14 6.43 25.07
N VAL A 546 10.59 6.71 26.25
CA VAL A 546 9.34 6.12 26.76
C VAL A 546 8.28 7.23 26.80
N TRP A 547 7.37 7.22 25.83
CA TRP A 547 6.28 8.19 25.75
C TRP A 547 5.10 7.77 26.62
N ASN A 548 4.66 6.52 26.50
CA ASN A 548 3.49 5.98 27.21
C ASN A 548 2.23 6.87 27.05
N GLU A 549 2.00 7.35 25.83
CA GLU A 549 0.86 8.21 25.47
C GLU A 549 -0.15 7.41 24.63
N GLU A 550 -1.45 7.60 24.89
CA GLU A 550 -2.55 6.92 24.18
C GLU A 550 -3.38 7.92 23.39
N PHE A 551 -3.73 7.53 22.17
CA PHE A 551 -4.52 8.30 21.20
C PHE A 551 -5.75 7.51 20.80
N GLU A 552 -6.88 8.18 20.58
CA GLU A 552 -8.14 7.57 20.15
C GLU A 552 -8.58 8.15 18.80
N PHE A 553 -8.84 7.27 17.84
CA PHE A 553 -9.26 7.61 16.48
C PHE A 553 -10.62 6.99 16.17
N LYS A 554 -11.59 7.82 15.77
CA LYS A 554 -12.95 7.39 15.42
C LYS A 554 -13.04 7.26 13.91
N LEU A 555 -13.29 6.04 13.43
CA LEU A 555 -13.21 5.67 12.03
C LEU A 555 -14.61 5.36 11.48
N ARG A 556 -14.98 6.05 10.40
CA ARG A 556 -16.18 5.80 9.61
C ARG A 556 -15.92 4.74 8.55
N VAL A 557 -14.75 4.74 7.92
CA VAL A 557 -14.39 3.79 6.85
C VAL A 557 -13.08 3.07 7.19
N PRO A 558 -13.08 2.21 8.23
CA PRO A 558 -11.86 1.53 8.70
C PRO A 558 -11.22 0.61 7.65
N GLU A 559 -11.94 0.22 6.61
CA GLU A 559 -11.45 -0.63 5.51
C GLU A 559 -10.48 0.11 4.58
N LEU A 560 -10.59 1.45 4.48
CA LEU A 560 -9.67 2.31 3.73
C LEU A 560 -8.69 3.08 4.64
N ALA A 561 -8.87 3.00 5.97
CA ALA A 561 -8.02 3.69 6.92
C ALA A 561 -6.63 3.03 7.03
N ILE A 562 -5.60 3.87 7.02
CA ILE A 562 -4.19 3.51 7.13
C ILE A 562 -3.62 4.25 8.34
N LEU A 563 -3.20 3.49 9.35
CA LEU A 563 -2.46 4.00 10.50
C LEU A 563 -1.07 4.42 10.05
N ARG A 564 -0.77 5.70 10.15
CA ARG A 564 0.53 6.29 9.83
C ARG A 564 1.24 6.68 11.11
N ILE A 565 2.48 6.25 11.23
CA ILE A 565 3.35 6.52 12.36
C ILE A 565 4.67 7.06 11.84
N GLU A 566 5.07 8.24 12.29
CA GLU A 566 6.32 8.91 11.93
C GLU A 566 7.09 9.23 13.21
N ILE A 567 8.39 8.92 13.23
CA ILE A 567 9.31 9.36 14.28
C ILE A 567 10.13 10.51 13.73
N LEU A 568 10.20 11.57 14.51
CA LEU A 568 10.93 12.78 14.18
C LEU A 568 11.82 13.17 15.36
N GLU A 569 12.99 13.71 15.05
CA GLU A 569 13.84 14.38 16.02
C GLU A 569 13.51 15.87 16.04
N TYR A 570 13.35 16.40 17.25
CA TYR A 570 12.97 17.78 17.46
C TYR A 570 14.17 18.70 17.22
N ASP A 571 14.02 19.63 16.26
CA ASP A 571 14.98 20.69 16.02
C ASP A 571 14.29 22.03 16.29
N THR A 572 14.95 22.86 17.11
CA THR A 572 14.58 24.26 17.38
C THR A 572 14.45 25.12 16.13
N SER A 573 15.07 24.73 15.00
CA SER A 573 14.92 25.40 13.70
C SER A 573 13.52 25.22 13.08
N GLY A 574 12.71 24.30 13.61
CA GLY A 574 11.41 23.91 13.06
C GLY A 574 11.49 22.90 11.91
N LYS A 575 12.70 22.49 11.50
CA LYS A 575 12.91 21.41 10.52
C LYS A 575 13.38 20.15 11.22
N HIS A 576 12.40 19.38 11.68
CA HIS A 576 12.62 18.11 12.35
C HIS A 576 13.34 17.11 11.44
N ASP A 577 14.36 16.45 11.99
CA ASP A 577 15.05 15.37 11.29
C ASP A 577 14.21 14.10 11.32
N PHE A 578 14.25 13.33 10.23
CA PHE A 578 13.43 12.13 10.08
C PHE A 578 14.06 10.93 10.79
N GLY A 579 13.35 10.35 11.76
CA GLY A 579 13.79 9.20 12.54
C GLY A 579 13.28 7.85 12.01
N GLY A 580 12.16 7.82 11.30
CA GLY A 580 11.57 6.58 10.75
C GLY A 580 10.08 6.71 10.46
N GLN A 581 9.52 5.78 9.66
CA GLN A 581 8.06 5.69 9.46
C GLN A 581 7.56 4.25 9.29
N THR A 582 6.29 4.03 9.58
CA THR A 582 5.54 2.85 9.14
C THR A 582 4.08 3.21 8.86
N CYS A 583 3.52 2.57 7.85
CA CYS A 583 2.09 2.64 7.51
C CYS A 583 1.49 1.24 7.61
N LEU A 584 0.33 1.13 8.25
CA LEU A 584 -0.37 -0.13 8.50
C LEU A 584 -1.86 0.00 8.14
N PRO A 585 -2.41 -0.90 7.31
CA PRO A 585 -3.84 -0.91 7.03
C PRO A 585 -4.60 -1.30 8.30
N VAL A 586 -5.55 -0.46 8.72
CA VAL A 586 -6.29 -0.65 9.98
C VAL A 586 -7.12 -1.95 9.96
N SER A 587 -7.61 -2.34 8.79
CA SER A 587 -8.34 -3.58 8.57
C SER A 587 -7.52 -4.85 8.83
N GLU A 588 -6.19 -4.75 8.78
CA GLU A 588 -5.26 -5.88 8.93
C GLU A 588 -4.61 -5.94 10.32
N LEU A 589 -4.80 -4.90 11.14
CA LEU A 589 -4.27 -4.86 12.50
C LEU A 589 -4.85 -6.02 13.31
N ARG A 590 -3.96 -6.89 13.81
CA ARG A 590 -4.35 -8.02 14.65
C ARG A 590 -4.85 -7.48 15.99
N THR A 591 -6.07 -7.85 16.36
CA THR A 591 -6.80 -7.23 17.48
C THR A 591 -6.49 -7.86 18.83
N ALA A 592 -6.70 -7.10 19.90
CA ALA A 592 -7.06 -7.61 21.22
C ALA A 592 -8.07 -6.61 21.85
N PRO A 593 -9.31 -7.03 22.18
CA PRO A 593 -10.27 -6.32 23.02
C PRO A 593 -9.78 -6.19 24.47
N SER A 594 -8.85 -7.05 24.89
CA SER A 594 -8.09 -6.88 26.13
C SER A 594 -6.99 -5.84 25.90
N SER A 595 -6.85 -4.95 26.87
CA SER A 595 -6.13 -3.67 26.88
C SER A 595 -4.63 -3.71 26.55
N PHE A 596 -4.09 -4.82 26.05
CA PHE A 596 -2.67 -4.97 25.83
C PHE A 596 -2.34 -5.99 24.73
N ARG A 597 -2.09 -5.49 23.51
CA ARG A 597 -1.32 -6.20 22.49
C ARG A 597 -0.05 -5.41 22.20
N ALA A 598 1.07 -5.90 22.71
CA ALA A 598 2.38 -5.39 22.32
C ALA A 598 2.63 -5.81 20.88
N ILE A 599 2.53 -4.85 19.98
CA ILE A 599 2.79 -5.02 18.57
C ILE A 599 4.06 -4.25 18.26
N PHE A 600 4.97 -4.99 17.64
CA PHE A 600 6.27 -4.49 17.27
C PHE A 600 6.25 -4.20 15.79
N THR A 601 6.55 -2.95 15.47
CA THR A 601 6.57 -2.49 14.10
C THR A 601 7.99 -2.10 13.77
N SER A 602 8.60 -2.86 12.85
CA SER A 602 9.85 -2.48 12.23
C SER A 602 9.62 -1.24 11.37
N PHE A 603 10.44 -0.22 11.59
CA PHE A 603 10.41 1.02 10.82
C PHE A 603 11.33 0.88 9.62
N HIS A 604 10.86 1.36 8.45
CA HIS A 604 11.72 1.41 7.27
C HIS A 604 12.74 2.52 7.46
N LYS A 605 14.03 2.18 7.40
CA LYS A 605 15.08 3.17 7.12
C LYS A 605 14.83 3.70 5.72
N ILE A 606 14.58 4.99 5.58
CA ILE A 606 14.74 5.60 4.27
C ILE A 606 16.25 5.68 4.08
N GLY A 607 16.80 4.72 3.32
CA GLY A 607 18.09 4.92 2.68
C GLY A 607 17.99 6.25 1.95
N TYR A 608 18.87 7.18 2.27
CA TYR A 608 19.05 8.40 1.48
C TYR A 608 19.28 7.97 0.03
N ALA A 609 18.23 7.97 -0.78
CA ALA A 609 18.35 7.93 -2.22
C ALA A 609 19.08 9.22 -2.60
N LEU A 610 20.41 9.09 -2.82
CA LEU A 610 21.23 9.90 -3.72
C LEU A 610 20.70 11.33 -3.96
N GLY A 611 20.81 12.21 -2.96
CA GLY A 611 20.37 13.61 -3.11
C GLY A 611 21.23 14.66 -2.41
N SER A 612 21.95 14.29 -1.34
CA SER A 612 22.71 15.25 -0.52
C SER A 612 24.21 15.35 -0.86
N HIS A 613 24.68 14.68 -1.92
CA HIS A 613 26.05 14.82 -2.43
C HIS A 613 26.19 15.53 -3.80
N HIS A 614 25.14 16.20 -4.29
CA HIS A 614 25.23 17.05 -5.49
C HIS A 614 25.11 18.57 -5.26
N ARG A 615 25.11 19.04 -4.01
CA ARG A 615 25.19 20.50 -3.72
C ARG A 615 26.61 21.04 -3.47
N ARG A 616 27.66 20.33 -3.87
CA ARG A 616 29.05 20.84 -3.84
C ARG A 616 29.85 20.42 -5.08
N ARG A 617 29.43 20.86 -6.26
CA ARG A 617 30.29 20.99 -7.47
C ARG A 617 29.54 21.71 -8.60
N PHE A 618 29.12 22.95 -8.34
CA PHE A 618 28.85 23.93 -9.39
C PHE A 618 29.36 25.30 -8.91
N THR A 619 30.67 25.37 -8.72
CA THR A 619 31.47 26.59 -8.81
C THR A 619 32.86 26.17 -9.30
N LYS A 620 33.25 26.71 -10.46
CA LYS A 620 34.47 26.43 -11.26
C LYS A 620 34.38 25.24 -12.22
N CYS A 621 33.74 25.42 -13.37
CA CYS A 621 34.42 25.66 -14.65
C CYS A 621 33.40 26.21 -15.64
#